data_AF-A8J994-F1
#
_entry.id   AF-A8J994-F1
#
_cell.length_a   1.000
_cell.length_b   1.000
_cell.length_c   1.000
_cell.angle_alpha   90.00
_cell.angle_beta   90.00
_cell.angle_gamma   90.00
#
_symmetry.space_group_name_H-M   'P 1'
#
loop_
_entity.id
_entity.type
_entity.pdbx_description
1 polymer ?
#
loop_
_entity_poly.entity_id
_entity_poly.type
_entity_poly.pdbx_seq_one_letter_code
_entity_poly.pdbx_strand_id
1 'polypeptide(L)'
;MAYGIGANDVANSFGTSVGAKTLTLAQACCIAAIFEFAGAIGLGGEVAKTIAGSIARPAAFQNNPELFAYGMMCSLIAAGTWVIIATYFCLAVSTTHAVVGAVMGFALVWGGKGAVVWNDHKPEFPYSNGLVPVICSWFVSPVTAGIASSILFFLNRIFVLRRERSTTFAIWVFPVLVYLTVFINVFFVIYKGAKSVAKWSPNKSAWVAAVVAAGAFALAVIPGTWLLRRKVARDMEEAAQKAADAEANTGKPKTSDDGAEAAEDGNASKAMQMFNSLKRAATHGLRQDIHEKVESDRDFHDLHAAAEVFSPETEQVYKYLQVFSACAVSFAHGSNDVANAIGPFSGIWHVYKFWNVSSNGETPVWVLALGGAGIVVGLATYGYNIIQTLGVGLAKMTPARGYCAELAAGITISIASVYGLPVSTTQIITGGELGVGLVENIRTGVNWKLLAKQLLGWVFTLIVAGFLCAALFAYGAYAPSLTMAKDIAVYQNTMRAAATNLNKLMNVSNYAVGATFPTAFDKGLNSSINSNLKTLTNMFNTKTIGYVDPYQLGQQLNTSIATYLNQSVTVTGFNRSSRAYVPAGAAYPDTTIQVQPNQ
;
A
#
# COMPACT_ATOMS: atom_id res chain seq x y z
N MET A 1 -5.72 3.51 -6.46
CA MET A 1 -5.15 2.37 -5.71
C MET A 1 -6.20 1.32 -5.37
N ALA A 2 -7.17 1.57 -4.47
CA ALA A 2 -8.17 0.56 -4.05
C ALA A 2 -8.90 -0.16 -5.21
N TYR A 3 -9.31 0.60 -6.23
CA TYR A 3 -9.83 0.03 -7.48
C TYR A 3 -8.86 -0.96 -8.15
N GLY A 4 -7.59 -0.59 -8.27
CA GLY A 4 -6.56 -1.46 -8.86
C GLY A 4 -6.34 -2.72 -8.02
N ILE A 5 -6.43 -2.62 -6.69
CA ILE A 5 -6.38 -3.79 -5.80
C ILE A 5 -7.53 -4.74 -6.10
N GLY A 6 -8.76 -4.23 -6.16
CA GLY A 6 -9.92 -5.04 -6.53
C GLY A 6 -9.81 -5.68 -7.92
N ALA A 7 -9.23 -4.98 -8.88
CA ALA A 7 -9.06 -5.50 -10.23
C ALA A 7 -7.93 -6.54 -10.35
N ASN A 8 -6.85 -6.41 -9.57
CA ASN A 8 -5.69 -7.31 -9.66
C ASN A 8 -5.76 -8.48 -8.68
N ASP A 9 -6.04 -8.21 -7.41
CA ASP A 9 -5.88 -9.17 -6.31
C ASP A 9 -7.11 -10.04 -6.07
N VAL A 10 -8.23 -9.75 -6.72
CA VAL A 10 -9.45 -10.54 -6.52
C VAL A 10 -9.35 -11.98 -6.99
N ALA A 11 -8.49 -12.23 -7.97
CA ALA A 11 -8.18 -13.57 -8.40
C ALA A 11 -7.56 -14.41 -7.30
N ASN A 12 -7.03 -13.79 -6.25
CA ASN A 12 -6.46 -14.52 -5.13
C ASN A 12 -7.53 -15.14 -4.21
N SER A 13 -8.69 -14.48 -4.06
CA SER A 13 -9.82 -14.99 -3.26
C SER A 13 -10.75 -15.89 -4.07
N PHE A 14 -10.95 -15.58 -5.35
CA PHE A 14 -11.98 -16.21 -6.19
C PHE A 14 -11.45 -16.90 -7.45
N GLY A 15 -10.18 -16.73 -7.80
CA GLY A 15 -9.60 -17.33 -9.01
C GLY A 15 -9.74 -18.86 -9.00
N THR A 16 -9.40 -19.50 -7.89
CA THR A 16 -9.56 -20.94 -7.66
C THR A 16 -11.02 -21.39 -7.72
N SER A 17 -11.95 -20.62 -7.15
CA SER A 17 -13.38 -20.94 -7.11
C SER A 17 -14.08 -20.75 -8.47
N VAL A 18 -13.76 -19.68 -9.21
CA VAL A 18 -14.31 -19.46 -10.55
C VAL A 18 -13.63 -20.40 -11.54
N GLY A 19 -12.32 -20.63 -11.42
CA GLY A 19 -11.55 -21.58 -12.22
C GLY A 19 -12.05 -23.02 -12.09
N ALA A 20 -12.41 -23.46 -10.88
CA ALA A 20 -13.03 -24.76 -10.62
C ALA A 20 -14.50 -24.86 -11.06
N LYS A 21 -15.08 -23.81 -11.65
CA LYS A 21 -16.52 -23.71 -11.98
C LYS A 21 -17.42 -23.89 -10.76
N THR A 22 -16.91 -23.54 -9.58
CA THR A 22 -17.64 -23.56 -8.31
C THR A 22 -18.57 -22.34 -8.21
N LEU A 23 -18.04 -21.16 -8.53
CA LEU A 23 -18.77 -19.90 -8.55
C LEU A 23 -18.74 -19.28 -9.94
N THR A 24 -19.81 -18.58 -10.31
CA THR A 24 -19.73 -17.64 -11.43
C THR A 24 -19.04 -16.36 -10.98
N LEU A 25 -18.50 -15.60 -11.92
CA LEU A 25 -17.87 -14.33 -11.60
C LEU A 25 -18.84 -13.34 -10.95
N ALA A 26 -20.11 -13.34 -11.36
CA ALA A 26 -21.16 -12.55 -10.72
C ALA A 26 -21.39 -12.93 -9.26
N GLN A 27 -21.42 -14.23 -8.95
CA GLN A 27 -21.55 -14.71 -7.57
C GLN A 27 -20.32 -14.35 -6.73
N ALA A 28 -19.12 -14.52 -7.30
CA ALA A 28 -17.88 -14.11 -6.66
C ALA A 28 -17.89 -12.61 -6.30
N CYS A 29 -18.38 -11.75 -7.20
CA CYS A 29 -18.51 -10.32 -6.94
C CYS A 29 -19.47 -10.00 -5.79
N CYS A 30 -20.61 -10.67 -5.71
CA CYS A 30 -21.56 -10.49 -4.60
C CYS A 30 -20.96 -10.94 -3.25
N ILE A 31 -20.24 -12.07 -3.24
CA ILE A 31 -19.60 -12.57 -2.03
C ILE A 31 -18.49 -11.60 -1.59
N ALA A 32 -17.63 -11.16 -2.52
CA ALA A 32 -16.60 -10.18 -2.25
C ALA A 32 -17.16 -8.87 -1.70
N ALA A 33 -18.27 -8.38 -2.27
CA ALA A 33 -18.94 -7.16 -1.81
C ALA A 33 -19.32 -7.21 -0.32
N ILE A 34 -19.59 -8.40 0.21
CA ILE A 34 -19.91 -8.61 1.62
C ILE A 34 -18.63 -8.86 2.42
N PHE A 35 -17.84 -9.86 2.04
CA PHE A 35 -16.74 -10.37 2.85
C PHE A 35 -15.45 -9.54 2.72
N GLU A 36 -15.02 -9.14 1.53
CA GLU A 36 -13.87 -8.21 1.38
C GLU A 36 -14.16 -6.88 2.10
N PHE A 37 -15.37 -6.34 1.90
CA PHE A 37 -15.78 -5.08 2.51
C PHE A 37 -15.85 -5.18 4.04
N ALA A 38 -16.42 -6.28 4.57
CA ALA A 38 -16.46 -6.54 6.00
C ALA A 38 -15.04 -6.72 6.59
N GLY A 39 -14.16 -7.43 5.89
CA GLY A 39 -12.75 -7.60 6.27
C GLY A 39 -12.00 -6.28 6.31
N ALA A 40 -12.22 -5.45 5.28
CA ALA A 40 -11.62 -4.13 5.15
C ALA A 40 -11.99 -3.20 6.31
N ILE A 41 -13.28 -3.13 6.65
CA ILE A 41 -13.76 -2.30 7.76
C ILE A 41 -13.39 -2.88 9.13
N GLY A 42 -13.52 -4.20 9.29
CA GLY A 42 -13.39 -4.85 10.60
C GLY A 42 -11.95 -4.94 11.10
N LEU A 43 -10.98 -5.19 10.20
CA LEU A 43 -9.60 -5.52 10.59
C LEU A 43 -8.52 -4.76 9.79
N GLY A 44 -8.91 -3.95 8.79
CA GLY A 44 -7.99 -3.24 7.90
C GLY A 44 -7.15 -2.17 8.58
N GLY A 45 -7.67 -1.53 9.64
CA GLY A 45 -7.00 -0.43 10.34
C GLY A 45 -5.65 -0.81 10.95
N GLU A 46 -5.50 -2.03 11.47
CA GLU A 46 -4.24 -2.46 12.10
C GLU A 46 -3.11 -2.68 11.09
N VAL A 47 -3.40 -3.20 9.90
CA VAL A 47 -2.39 -3.37 8.84
C VAL A 47 -2.06 -2.01 8.20
N ALA A 48 -3.06 -1.13 8.08
CA ALA A 48 -2.87 0.23 7.55
C ALA A 48 -1.88 1.05 8.37
N LYS A 49 -1.92 0.95 9.71
CA LYS A 49 -0.95 1.58 10.62
C LYS A 49 0.49 1.16 10.31
N THR A 50 0.72 -0.13 10.05
CA THR A 50 2.04 -0.62 9.67
C THR A 50 2.52 0.04 8.38
N ILE A 51 1.74 0.03 7.29
CA ILE A 51 2.17 0.60 6.01
C ILE A 51 2.45 2.12 6.11
N ALA A 52 1.65 2.84 6.89
CA ALA A 52 1.82 4.27 7.09
C ALA A 52 3.12 4.63 7.84
N GLY A 53 3.48 3.85 8.86
CA GLY A 53 4.56 4.22 9.80
C GLY A 53 5.82 3.36 9.78
N SER A 54 5.80 2.19 9.14
CA SER A 54 6.90 1.20 9.24
C SER A 54 7.88 1.23 8.08
N ILE A 55 7.64 1.99 7.01
CA ILE A 55 8.49 1.99 5.81
C ILE A 55 9.23 3.33 5.70
N ALA A 56 8.47 4.43 5.64
CA ALA A 56 9.02 5.78 5.73
C ALA A 56 9.14 6.19 7.20
N ARG A 57 10.35 6.56 7.65
CA ARG A 57 10.66 6.90 9.04
C ARG A 57 9.97 8.22 9.43
N PRO A 58 8.97 8.22 10.33
CA PRO A 58 8.23 9.44 10.69
C PRO A 58 9.14 10.59 11.17
N ALA A 59 10.19 10.26 11.93
CA ALA A 59 11.15 11.23 12.45
C ALA A 59 11.85 12.06 11.36
N ALA A 60 12.07 11.51 10.16
CA ALA A 60 12.69 12.22 9.05
C ALA A 60 11.77 13.30 8.43
N PHE A 61 10.49 13.26 8.74
CA PHE A 61 9.47 14.16 8.20
C PHE A 61 8.79 15.02 9.26
N GLN A 62 9.19 14.93 10.54
CA GLN A 62 8.62 15.72 11.64
C GLN A 62 8.65 17.23 11.38
N ASN A 63 9.74 17.71 10.78
CA ASN A 63 9.92 19.13 10.47
C ASN A 63 9.14 19.59 9.22
N ASN A 64 8.74 18.66 8.34
CA ASN A 64 8.00 18.97 7.11
C ASN A 64 6.89 17.91 6.90
N PRO A 65 5.83 17.90 7.75
CA PRO A 65 4.76 16.92 7.67
C PRO A 65 4.04 16.90 6.32
N GLU A 66 3.93 18.05 5.66
CA GLU A 66 3.32 18.21 4.34
C GLU A 66 4.05 17.42 3.25
N LEU A 67 5.38 17.28 3.34
CA LEU A 67 6.15 16.49 2.39
C LEU A 67 5.93 14.99 2.59
N PHE A 68 5.70 14.54 3.83
CA PHE A 68 5.28 13.16 4.07
C PHE A 68 3.91 12.87 3.44
N ALA A 69 2.93 13.78 3.61
CA ALA A 69 1.63 13.64 2.99
C ALA A 69 1.73 13.64 1.45
N TYR A 70 2.56 14.52 0.87
CA TYR A 70 2.82 14.54 -0.56
C TYR A 70 3.48 13.24 -1.05
N GLY A 71 4.44 12.69 -0.31
CA GLY A 71 5.07 11.40 -0.61
C GLY A 71 4.07 10.24 -0.58
N MET A 72 3.20 10.19 0.42
CA MET A 72 2.12 9.20 0.51
C MET A 72 1.10 9.35 -0.61
N MET A 73 0.82 10.56 -1.08
CA MET A 73 -0.03 10.77 -2.25
C MET A 73 0.66 10.25 -3.53
N CYS A 74 1.93 10.57 -3.71
CA CYS A 74 2.74 10.07 -4.83
C CYS A 74 2.81 8.53 -4.83
N SER A 75 2.88 7.90 -3.66
CA SER A 75 2.94 6.44 -3.56
C SER A 75 1.63 5.78 -4.00
N LEU A 76 0.48 6.36 -3.64
CA LEU A 76 -0.83 5.88 -4.10
C LEU A 76 -1.02 6.04 -5.61
N ILE A 77 -0.54 7.14 -6.19
CA ILE A 77 -0.59 7.39 -7.63
C ILE A 77 0.32 6.42 -8.37
N ALA A 78 1.58 6.29 -7.95
CA ALA A 78 2.56 5.44 -8.60
C ALA A 78 2.17 3.95 -8.51
N ALA A 79 1.87 3.46 -7.31
CA ALA A 79 1.45 2.08 -7.10
C ALA A 79 0.12 1.79 -7.80
N GLY A 80 -0.86 2.71 -7.71
CA GLY A 80 -2.15 2.55 -8.38
C GLY A 80 -2.05 2.51 -9.91
N THR A 81 -1.22 3.37 -10.48
CA THR A 81 -0.98 3.41 -11.94
C THR A 81 -0.32 2.12 -12.40
N TRP A 82 0.74 1.68 -11.71
CA TRP A 82 1.42 0.43 -12.04
C TRP A 82 0.48 -0.78 -11.95
N VAL A 83 -0.29 -0.90 -10.86
CA VAL A 83 -1.22 -2.02 -10.67
C VAL A 83 -2.27 -2.05 -11.79
N ILE A 84 -2.85 -0.92 -12.18
CA ILE A 84 -3.82 -0.87 -13.28
C ILE A 84 -3.18 -1.30 -14.62
N ILE A 85 -1.96 -0.82 -14.91
CA ILE A 85 -1.21 -1.20 -16.11
C ILE A 85 -0.89 -2.70 -16.09
N ALA A 86 -0.45 -3.24 -14.96
CA ALA A 86 -0.18 -4.66 -14.80
C ALA A 86 -1.44 -5.49 -15.02
N THR A 87 -2.59 -5.06 -14.47
CA THR A 87 -3.87 -5.71 -14.70
C THR A 87 -4.27 -5.71 -16.18
N TYR A 88 -4.02 -4.60 -16.89
CA TYR A 88 -4.26 -4.50 -18.34
C TYR A 88 -3.45 -5.53 -19.14
N PHE A 89 -2.21 -5.81 -18.72
CA PHE A 89 -1.37 -6.85 -19.33
C PHE A 89 -1.62 -8.27 -18.80
N CYS A 90 -2.71 -8.48 -18.06
CA CYS A 90 -3.03 -9.76 -17.41
C CYS A 90 -1.88 -10.28 -16.53
N LEU A 91 -1.15 -9.37 -15.87
CA LEU A 91 -0.10 -9.71 -14.90
C LEU A 91 -0.70 -9.66 -13.50
N ALA A 92 -0.79 -10.81 -12.84
CA ALA A 92 -1.07 -10.84 -11.42
C ALA A 92 0.16 -10.28 -10.70
N VAL A 93 0.07 -9.10 -10.11
CA VAL A 93 1.19 -8.49 -9.38
C VAL A 93 0.87 -8.41 -7.90
N SER A 94 1.84 -7.98 -7.11
CA SER A 94 1.61 -7.74 -5.70
C SER A 94 1.33 -6.26 -5.46
N THR A 95 0.11 -5.93 -5.04
CA THR A 95 -0.24 -4.55 -4.67
C THR A 95 0.53 -4.09 -3.42
N THR A 96 0.83 -5.02 -2.50
CA THR A 96 1.69 -4.79 -1.35
C THR A 96 3.09 -4.40 -1.78
N HIS A 97 3.71 -5.12 -2.72
CA HIS A 97 5.02 -4.73 -3.26
C HIS A 97 4.97 -3.36 -3.93
N ALA A 98 3.91 -3.07 -4.69
CA ALA A 98 3.78 -1.80 -5.38
C ALA A 98 3.77 -0.63 -4.40
N VAL A 99 2.97 -0.69 -3.33
CA VAL A 99 2.91 0.39 -2.33
C VAL A 99 4.17 0.46 -1.48
N VAL A 100 4.73 -0.68 -1.04
CA VAL A 100 5.96 -0.68 -0.23
C VAL A 100 7.13 -0.13 -1.03
N GLY A 101 7.28 -0.56 -2.28
CA GLY A 101 8.29 -0.04 -3.20
C GLY A 101 8.13 1.46 -3.46
N ALA A 102 6.89 1.92 -3.68
CA ALA A 102 6.60 3.33 -3.87
C ALA A 102 6.92 4.18 -2.62
N VAL A 103 6.52 3.73 -1.43
CA VAL A 103 6.81 4.43 -0.17
C VAL A 103 8.32 4.50 0.09
N MET A 104 9.04 3.40 -0.15
CA MET A 104 10.50 3.39 -0.10
C MET A 104 11.11 4.38 -1.10
N GLY A 105 10.55 4.47 -2.32
CA GLY A 105 11.00 5.36 -3.38
C GLY A 105 11.05 6.84 -2.95
N PHE A 106 9.94 7.39 -2.45
CA PHE A 106 9.94 8.80 -2.02
C PHE A 106 10.78 9.02 -0.74
N ALA A 107 10.79 8.04 0.18
CA ALA A 107 11.57 8.15 1.40
C ALA A 107 13.07 8.25 1.10
N LEU A 108 13.58 7.44 0.16
CA LEU A 108 14.96 7.50 -0.30
C LEU A 108 15.28 8.84 -0.97
N VAL A 109 14.35 9.41 -1.73
CA VAL A 109 14.54 10.71 -2.38
C VAL A 109 14.63 11.85 -1.34
N TRP A 110 13.81 11.82 -0.29
CA TRP A 110 13.78 12.89 0.71
C TRP A 110 15.00 12.89 1.63
N GLY A 111 15.26 11.77 2.31
CA GLY A 111 16.27 11.69 3.38
C GLY A 111 17.27 10.54 3.22
N GLY A 112 17.37 9.98 2.01
CA GLY A 112 18.27 8.88 1.71
C GLY A 112 17.99 7.66 2.58
N LYS A 113 19.06 6.95 2.97
CA LYS A 113 18.97 5.74 3.81
C LYS A 113 18.36 6.02 5.19
N GLY A 114 18.50 7.24 5.73
CA GLY A 114 18.03 7.61 7.07
C GLY A 114 16.51 7.78 7.16
N ALA A 115 15.85 8.10 6.05
CA ALA A 115 14.40 8.25 5.97
C ALA A 115 13.65 6.92 5.75
N VAL A 116 14.36 5.81 5.58
CA VAL A 116 13.77 4.47 5.48
C VAL A 116 13.97 3.71 6.80
N VAL A 117 12.93 3.01 7.24
CA VAL A 117 13.02 2.08 8.39
C VAL A 117 13.45 0.72 7.86
N TRP A 118 14.72 0.38 8.04
CA TRP A 118 15.29 -0.87 7.51
C TRP A 118 15.00 -2.07 8.43
N ASN A 119 15.45 -1.99 9.68
CA ASN A 119 15.40 -3.10 10.63
C ASN A 119 15.50 -2.58 12.08
N ASP A 120 14.56 -1.73 12.46
CA ASP A 120 14.49 -1.19 13.83
C ASP A 120 14.03 -2.32 14.78
N HIS A 121 14.66 -2.46 15.94
CA HIS A 121 14.32 -3.55 16.87
C HIS A 121 12.96 -3.32 17.54
N LYS A 122 12.20 -4.39 17.76
CA LYS A 122 10.97 -4.37 18.56
C LYS A 122 10.95 -5.55 19.54
N PRO A 123 10.34 -5.41 20.73
CA PRO A 123 10.35 -6.46 21.75
C PRO A 123 9.47 -7.67 21.42
N GLU A 124 8.50 -7.50 20.50
CA GLU A 124 7.53 -8.54 20.13
C GLU A 124 7.88 -9.18 18.77
N PHE A 125 7.62 -10.49 18.59
CA PHE A 125 7.82 -11.17 17.30
C PHE A 125 7.11 -10.41 16.15
N PRO A 126 7.73 -10.24 14.95
CA PRO A 126 9.02 -10.76 14.44
C PRO A 126 10.32 -10.11 14.96
N TYR A 127 10.31 -9.41 16.09
CA TYR A 127 11.49 -8.82 16.75
C TYR A 127 12.22 -7.71 15.96
N SER A 128 11.76 -7.43 14.74
CA SER A 128 12.10 -6.22 14.02
C SER A 128 10.89 -5.57 13.36
N ASN A 129 11.04 -4.27 13.14
CA ASN A 129 10.16 -3.39 12.41
C ASN A 129 10.92 -2.80 11.22
N GLY A 130 10.24 -2.54 10.12
CA GLY A 130 10.87 -2.02 8.91
C GLY A 130 10.75 -2.96 7.71
N LEU A 131 11.58 -2.66 6.71
CA LEU A 131 11.56 -3.32 5.41
C LEU A 131 12.08 -4.77 5.45
N VAL A 132 13.06 -5.09 6.30
CA VAL A 132 13.64 -6.45 6.38
C VAL A 132 12.61 -7.54 6.72
N PRO A 133 11.82 -7.44 7.81
CA PRO A 133 10.83 -8.47 8.14
C PRO A 133 9.73 -8.57 7.08
N VAL A 134 9.42 -7.45 6.41
CA VAL A 134 8.48 -7.40 5.29
C VAL A 134 9.02 -8.21 4.10
N ILE A 135 10.25 -7.96 3.67
CA ILE A 135 10.90 -8.72 2.57
C ILE A 135 10.99 -10.20 2.94
N CYS A 136 11.41 -10.55 4.17
CA CYS A 136 11.46 -11.93 4.62
C CYS A 136 10.08 -12.61 4.52
N SER A 137 9.01 -11.90 4.89
CA SER A 137 7.65 -12.42 4.80
C SER A 137 7.22 -12.73 3.35
N TRP A 138 7.71 -11.98 2.37
CA TRP A 138 7.40 -12.20 0.94
C TRP A 138 8.00 -13.51 0.38
N PHE A 139 9.05 -14.04 1.03
CA PHE A 139 9.60 -15.36 0.70
C PHE A 139 9.00 -16.47 1.56
N VAL A 140 8.85 -16.24 2.87
CA VAL A 140 8.38 -17.26 3.82
C VAL A 140 6.91 -17.59 3.61
N SER A 141 6.07 -16.58 3.35
CA SER A 141 4.61 -16.77 3.23
C SER A 141 4.18 -17.65 2.04
N PRO A 142 4.64 -17.47 0.79
CA PRO A 142 4.27 -18.38 -0.31
C PRO A 142 4.77 -19.80 -0.08
N VAL A 143 5.97 -19.97 0.51
CA VAL A 143 6.52 -21.31 0.82
C VAL A 143 5.68 -22.00 1.88
N THR A 144 5.28 -21.27 2.93
CA THR A 144 4.44 -21.81 4.01
C THR A 144 3.07 -22.24 3.47
N ALA A 145 2.46 -21.42 2.62
CA ALA A 145 1.19 -21.75 1.98
C ALA A 145 1.32 -22.94 1.00
N GLY A 146 2.43 -23.04 0.27
CA GLY A 146 2.71 -24.17 -0.60
C GLY A 146 2.91 -25.47 0.16
N ILE A 147 3.64 -25.46 1.28
CA ILE A 147 3.80 -26.64 2.14
C ILE A 147 2.45 -27.03 2.76
N ALA A 148 1.71 -26.07 3.32
CA ALA A 148 0.42 -26.33 3.96
C ALA A 148 -0.61 -26.87 2.96
N SER A 149 -0.73 -26.28 1.76
CA SER A 149 -1.63 -26.76 0.71
C SER A 149 -1.22 -28.13 0.18
N SER A 150 0.09 -28.41 0.02
CA SER A 150 0.59 -29.72 -0.37
C SER A 150 0.19 -30.80 0.63
N ILE A 151 0.37 -30.53 1.94
CA ILE A 151 -0.03 -31.45 3.01
C ILE A 151 -1.55 -31.65 2.99
N LEU A 152 -2.33 -30.57 2.97
CA LEU A 152 -3.79 -30.64 2.97
C LEU A 152 -4.32 -31.43 1.77
N PHE A 153 -3.80 -31.17 0.58
CA PHE A 153 -4.23 -31.86 -0.63
C PHE A 153 -3.77 -33.32 -0.64
N PHE A 154 -2.53 -33.60 -0.23
CA PHE A 154 -2.03 -34.98 -0.10
C PHE A 154 -2.89 -35.82 0.85
N LEU A 155 -3.24 -35.27 2.02
CA LEU A 155 -4.12 -35.94 2.98
C LEU A 155 -5.51 -36.16 2.40
N ASN A 156 -6.13 -35.15 1.79
CA ASN A 156 -7.44 -35.30 1.13
C ASN A 156 -7.39 -36.34 0.00
N ARG A 157 -6.32 -36.35 -0.80
CA ARG A 157 -6.12 -37.28 -1.91
C ARG A 157 -6.10 -38.73 -1.44
N ILE A 158 -5.36 -39.02 -0.37
CA ILE A 158 -5.23 -40.39 0.16
C ILE A 158 -6.48 -40.82 0.94
N PHE A 159 -6.97 -39.98 1.84
CA PHE A 159 -8.02 -40.38 2.78
C PHE A 159 -9.43 -40.29 2.19
N VAL A 160 -9.67 -39.35 1.27
CA VAL A 160 -11.01 -39.06 0.73
C VAL A 160 -11.10 -39.40 -0.76
N LEU A 161 -10.28 -38.76 -1.60
CA LEU A 161 -10.51 -38.73 -3.05
C LEU A 161 -10.22 -40.06 -3.76
N ARG A 162 -9.23 -40.85 -3.30
CA ARG A 162 -8.86 -42.14 -3.90
C ARG A 162 -9.62 -43.35 -3.35
N ARG A 163 -10.58 -43.17 -2.44
CA ARG A 163 -11.39 -44.27 -1.92
C ARG A 163 -12.47 -44.70 -2.93
N GLU A 164 -12.75 -46.01 -2.99
CA GLU A 164 -13.84 -46.57 -3.83
C GLU A 164 -15.23 -45.98 -3.53
N ARG A 165 -15.48 -45.54 -2.28
CA ARG A 165 -16.70 -44.82 -1.85
C ARG A 165 -16.40 -43.38 -1.45
N SER A 166 -15.62 -42.68 -2.27
CA SER A 166 -15.16 -41.30 -2.02
C SER A 166 -16.31 -40.34 -1.69
N THR A 167 -17.44 -40.40 -2.41
CA THR A 167 -18.58 -39.48 -2.22
C THR A 167 -19.22 -39.63 -0.84
N THR A 168 -19.51 -40.87 -0.41
CA THR A 168 -20.09 -41.11 0.91
C THR A 168 -19.13 -40.65 2.01
N PHE A 169 -17.84 -40.94 1.85
CA PHE A 169 -16.84 -40.54 2.83
C PHE A 169 -16.64 -39.01 2.87
N ALA A 170 -16.61 -38.35 1.72
CA ALA A 170 -16.54 -36.89 1.62
C ALA A 170 -17.70 -36.21 2.36
N ILE A 171 -18.93 -36.75 2.25
CA ILE A 171 -20.09 -36.24 2.99
C ILE A 171 -19.91 -36.39 4.51
N TRP A 172 -19.27 -37.47 4.98
CA TRP A 172 -18.99 -37.68 6.40
C TRP A 172 -17.85 -36.82 6.93
N VAL A 173 -16.85 -36.55 6.09
CA VAL A 173 -15.70 -35.70 6.44
C VAL A 173 -16.04 -34.20 6.32
N PHE A 174 -17.04 -33.85 5.50
CA PHE A 174 -17.47 -32.48 5.25
C PHE A 174 -17.70 -31.65 6.52
N PRO A 175 -18.46 -32.12 7.55
CA PRO A 175 -18.63 -31.34 8.77
C PRO A 175 -17.31 -31.04 9.49
N VAL A 176 -16.36 -31.99 9.52
CA VAL A 176 -15.05 -31.79 10.15
C VAL A 176 -14.25 -30.71 9.41
N LEU A 177 -14.28 -30.72 8.08
CA LEU A 177 -13.62 -29.69 7.26
C LEU A 177 -14.28 -28.32 7.45
N VAL A 178 -15.61 -28.25 7.55
CA VAL A 178 -16.33 -27.02 7.89
C VAL A 178 -15.90 -26.52 9.27
N TYR A 179 -15.87 -27.38 10.29
CA TYR A 179 -15.41 -27.01 11.63
C TYR A 179 -14.02 -26.39 11.61
N LEU A 180 -13.06 -27.06 10.96
CA LEU A 180 -11.67 -26.59 10.90
C LEU A 180 -11.57 -25.26 10.16
N THR A 181 -12.30 -25.11 9.06
CA THR A 181 -12.34 -23.86 8.28
C THR A 181 -12.95 -22.71 9.08
N VAL A 182 -14.09 -22.93 9.73
CA VAL A 182 -14.76 -21.91 10.56
C VAL A 182 -13.87 -21.54 11.73
N PHE A 183 -13.33 -22.54 12.44
CA PHE A 183 -12.52 -22.33 13.62
C PHE A 183 -11.31 -21.45 13.32
N ILE A 184 -10.53 -21.81 12.30
CA ILE A 184 -9.31 -21.08 11.93
C ILE A 184 -9.65 -19.62 11.58
N ASN A 185 -10.61 -19.41 10.68
CA ASN A 185 -10.94 -18.07 10.22
C ASN A 185 -11.54 -17.22 11.33
N VAL A 186 -12.53 -17.74 12.07
CA VAL A 186 -13.17 -17.01 13.18
C VAL A 186 -12.17 -16.75 14.30
N PHE A 187 -11.26 -17.68 14.61
CA PHE A 187 -10.22 -17.49 15.61
C PHE A 187 -9.36 -16.27 15.27
N PHE A 188 -8.85 -16.17 14.05
CA PHE A 188 -8.00 -15.05 13.67
C PHE A 188 -8.74 -13.72 13.59
N VAL A 189 -9.99 -13.75 13.12
CA VAL A 189 -10.85 -12.56 13.10
C VAL A 189 -11.12 -12.04 14.51
N ILE A 190 -11.54 -12.92 15.42
CA ILE A 190 -11.80 -12.55 16.82
C ILE A 190 -10.49 -12.17 17.51
N TYR A 191 -9.42 -12.94 17.34
CA TYR A 191 -8.16 -12.65 18.03
C TYR A 191 -7.64 -11.25 17.69
N LYS A 192 -7.68 -10.86 16.41
CA LYS A 192 -7.23 -9.53 15.99
C LYS A 192 -8.26 -8.45 16.33
N GLY A 193 -9.53 -8.65 15.96
CA GLY A 193 -10.60 -7.68 16.16
C GLY A 193 -10.88 -7.43 17.64
N ALA A 194 -11.03 -8.50 18.43
CA ALA A 194 -11.26 -8.40 19.87
C ALA A 194 -10.02 -7.94 20.63
N LYS A 195 -8.78 -8.12 20.13
CA LYS A 195 -7.60 -7.46 20.73
C LYS A 195 -7.70 -5.94 20.60
N SER A 196 -8.16 -5.43 19.45
CA SER A 196 -8.29 -3.99 19.21
C SER A 196 -9.45 -3.34 19.96
N VAL A 197 -10.63 -4.00 20.01
CA VAL A 197 -11.86 -3.41 20.58
C VAL A 197 -12.08 -3.81 22.04
N ALA A 198 -11.90 -5.10 22.38
CA ALA A 198 -12.34 -5.68 23.65
C ALA A 198 -11.19 -6.20 24.55
N LYS A 199 -9.93 -6.07 24.11
CA LYS A 199 -8.71 -6.55 24.76
C LYS A 199 -8.80 -8.01 25.26
N TRP A 200 -9.39 -8.90 24.47
CA TRP A 200 -9.51 -10.31 24.86
C TRP A 200 -8.17 -11.06 24.83
N SER A 201 -8.01 -12.04 25.72
CA SER A 201 -6.85 -12.94 25.70
C SER A 201 -6.94 -13.93 24.52
N PRO A 202 -5.80 -14.50 24.07
CA PRO A 202 -5.79 -15.53 23.03
C PRO A 202 -6.68 -16.72 23.39
N ASN A 203 -6.64 -17.16 24.65
CA ASN A 203 -7.42 -18.31 25.14
C ASN A 203 -8.93 -18.06 25.03
N LYS A 204 -9.38 -16.86 25.41
CA LYS A 204 -10.80 -16.49 25.28
C LYS A 204 -11.24 -16.42 23.82
N SER A 205 -10.39 -15.87 22.95
CA SER A 205 -10.63 -15.78 21.51
C SER A 205 -10.74 -17.18 20.88
N ALA A 206 -9.83 -18.09 21.25
CA ALA A 206 -9.85 -19.49 20.82
C ALA A 206 -11.12 -20.22 21.29
N TRP A 207 -11.53 -20.01 22.54
CA TRP A 207 -12.72 -20.65 23.08
C TRP A 207 -14.01 -20.19 22.38
N VAL A 208 -14.17 -18.87 22.16
CA VAL A 208 -15.32 -18.34 21.43
C VAL A 208 -15.32 -18.84 19.99
N ALA A 209 -14.17 -18.84 19.31
CA ALA A 209 -14.06 -19.39 17.96
C ALA A 209 -14.40 -20.89 17.91
N ALA A 210 -13.99 -21.67 18.92
CA ALA A 210 -14.34 -23.08 19.04
C ALA A 210 -15.85 -23.30 19.21
N VAL A 211 -16.53 -22.45 19.98
CA VAL A 211 -18.00 -22.51 20.14
C VAL A 211 -18.72 -22.17 18.84
N VAL A 212 -18.30 -21.10 18.15
CA VAL A 212 -18.87 -20.74 16.84
C VAL A 212 -18.65 -21.85 15.83
N ALA A 213 -17.45 -22.42 15.79
CA ALA A 213 -17.11 -23.56 14.93
C ALA A 213 -17.92 -24.81 15.28
N ALA A 214 -18.14 -25.09 16.57
CA ALA A 214 -18.98 -26.20 17.02
C ALA A 214 -20.45 -26.02 16.62
N GLY A 215 -20.96 -24.78 16.65
CA GLY A 215 -22.28 -24.45 16.12
C GLY A 215 -22.37 -24.69 14.61
N ALA A 216 -21.39 -24.23 13.84
CA ALA A 216 -21.31 -24.50 12.40
C ALA A 216 -21.16 -26.00 12.10
N PHE A 217 -20.42 -26.74 12.91
CA PHE A 217 -20.30 -28.20 12.83
C PHE A 217 -21.66 -28.87 13.06
N ALA A 218 -22.40 -28.52 14.12
CA ALA A 218 -23.71 -29.10 14.39
C ALA A 218 -24.69 -28.87 13.24
N LEU A 219 -24.67 -27.67 12.64
CA LEU A 219 -25.44 -27.34 11.45
C LEU A 219 -24.95 -28.13 10.22
N ALA A 220 -23.65 -28.34 10.06
CA ALA A 220 -23.09 -29.13 8.97
C ALA A 220 -23.42 -30.64 9.10
N VAL A 221 -23.51 -31.17 10.33
CA VAL A 221 -23.79 -32.59 10.59
C VAL A 221 -25.24 -32.93 10.27
N ILE A 222 -26.23 -32.22 10.84
CA ILE A 222 -27.63 -32.66 10.78
C ILE A 222 -28.35 -32.13 9.52
N PRO A 223 -28.64 -30.82 9.38
CA PRO A 223 -29.23 -30.31 8.14
C PRO A 223 -28.22 -30.31 6.97
N GLY A 224 -26.94 -30.08 7.25
CA GLY A 224 -25.90 -29.99 6.23
C GLY A 224 -25.72 -31.29 5.44
N THR A 225 -25.45 -32.42 6.09
CA THR A 225 -25.27 -33.71 5.37
C THR A 225 -26.54 -34.17 4.64
N TRP A 226 -27.72 -33.89 5.19
CA TRP A 226 -29.00 -34.21 4.55
C TRP A 226 -29.26 -33.35 3.31
N LEU A 227 -29.09 -32.02 3.43
CA LEU A 227 -29.22 -31.09 2.30
C LEU A 227 -28.16 -31.37 1.23
N LEU A 228 -26.91 -31.61 1.64
CA LEU A 228 -25.80 -31.89 0.75
C LEU A 228 -26.06 -33.16 -0.07
N ARG A 229 -26.56 -34.24 0.56
CA ARG A 229 -26.97 -35.47 -0.16
C ARG A 229 -28.04 -35.21 -1.19
N ARG A 230 -29.11 -34.48 -0.83
CA ARG A 230 -30.19 -34.12 -1.75
C ARG A 230 -29.71 -33.26 -2.92
N LYS A 231 -28.85 -32.29 -2.62
CA LYS A 231 -28.41 -31.30 -3.60
C LYS A 231 -27.35 -31.87 -4.55
N VAL A 232 -26.42 -32.68 -4.04
CA VAL A 232 -25.46 -33.42 -4.89
C VAL A 232 -26.20 -34.33 -5.86
N ALA A 233 -27.21 -35.08 -5.40
CA ALA A 233 -28.01 -35.93 -6.29
C ALA A 233 -28.70 -35.11 -7.41
N ARG A 234 -29.37 -34.02 -7.04
CA ARG A 234 -30.05 -33.14 -8.01
C ARG A 234 -29.08 -32.47 -8.98
N ASP A 235 -27.96 -31.95 -8.50
CA ASP A 235 -26.97 -31.28 -9.34
C ASP A 235 -26.31 -32.26 -10.34
N MET A 236 -26.16 -33.54 -9.95
CA MET A 236 -25.68 -34.59 -10.85
C MET A 236 -26.73 -34.95 -11.91
N GLU A 237 -28.01 -35.00 -11.56
CA GLU A 237 -29.11 -35.15 -12.52
C GLU A 237 -29.13 -33.99 -13.52
N GLU A 238 -29.03 -32.74 -13.05
CA GLU A 238 -28.96 -31.55 -13.91
C GLU A 238 -27.71 -31.54 -14.82
N ALA A 239 -26.56 -31.99 -14.31
CA ALA A 239 -25.33 -32.09 -15.09
C ALA A 239 -25.43 -33.19 -16.16
N ALA A 240 -26.01 -34.34 -15.83
CA ALA A 240 -26.27 -35.42 -16.77
C ALA A 240 -27.26 -34.97 -17.87
N GLN A 241 -28.30 -34.23 -17.49
CA GLN A 241 -29.27 -33.68 -18.43
C GLN A 241 -28.60 -32.67 -19.39
N LYS A 242 -27.76 -31.75 -18.88
CA LYS A 242 -27.02 -30.80 -19.72
C LYS A 242 -26.02 -31.47 -20.66
N ALA A 243 -25.37 -32.54 -20.22
CA ALA A 243 -24.47 -33.31 -21.06
C ALA A 243 -25.25 -34.00 -22.19
N ALA A 244 -26.40 -34.61 -21.88
CA ALA A 244 -27.29 -35.20 -22.86
C ALA A 244 -27.86 -34.16 -23.85
N ASP A 245 -28.25 -32.99 -23.36
CA ASP A 245 -28.75 -31.89 -24.20
C ASP A 245 -27.64 -31.29 -25.08
N ALA A 246 -26.39 -31.24 -24.59
CA ALA A 246 -25.23 -30.78 -25.35
C ALA A 246 -24.87 -31.78 -26.47
N GLU A 247 -24.82 -33.07 -26.16
CA GLU A 247 -24.62 -34.14 -27.15
C GLU A 247 -25.76 -34.14 -28.19
N ALA A 248 -27.02 -33.96 -27.78
CA ALA A 248 -28.15 -33.83 -28.69
C ALA A 248 -28.06 -32.58 -29.61
N ASN A 249 -27.32 -31.55 -29.21
CA ASN A 249 -27.14 -30.31 -29.96
C ASN A 249 -25.82 -30.24 -30.76
N THR A 250 -24.95 -31.26 -30.74
CA THR A 250 -23.66 -31.31 -31.48
C THR A 250 -23.78 -31.37 -33.02
N GLY A 251 -24.92 -30.97 -33.60
CA GLY A 251 -25.15 -30.90 -35.04
C GLY A 251 -25.92 -29.68 -35.54
N LYS A 252 -26.24 -28.71 -34.67
CA LYS A 252 -26.89 -27.45 -35.07
C LYS A 252 -25.95 -26.26 -34.83
N PRO A 253 -25.93 -25.26 -35.74
CA PRO A 253 -25.15 -24.06 -35.50
C PRO A 253 -25.61 -23.44 -34.18
N LYS A 254 -24.66 -23.01 -33.32
CA LYS A 254 -24.96 -22.14 -32.18
C LYS A 254 -25.74 -20.95 -32.72
N THR A 255 -27.06 -20.92 -32.56
CA THR A 255 -27.83 -19.70 -32.72
C THR A 255 -27.35 -18.77 -31.62
N SER A 256 -26.56 -17.79 -32.01
CA SER A 256 -26.21 -16.64 -31.17
C SER A 256 -27.51 -16.01 -30.69
N ASP A 257 -27.87 -16.27 -29.43
CA ASP A 257 -29.02 -15.68 -28.75
C ASP A 257 -28.84 -14.17 -28.50
N ASP A 258 -27.69 -13.61 -28.89
CA ASP A 258 -27.40 -12.17 -28.86
C ASP A 258 -28.26 -11.34 -29.84
N GLY A 259 -29.05 -11.99 -30.69
CA GLY A 259 -29.97 -11.32 -31.62
C GLY A 259 -31.35 -10.95 -31.04
N ALA A 260 -31.75 -11.53 -29.90
CA ALA A 260 -33.13 -11.41 -29.40
C ALA A 260 -33.37 -10.19 -28.50
N GLU A 261 -32.33 -9.57 -27.93
CA GLU A 261 -32.48 -8.35 -27.10
C GLU A 261 -32.32 -7.03 -27.89
N ALA A 262 -32.04 -7.09 -29.21
CA ALA A 262 -31.84 -5.89 -30.03
C ALA A 262 -33.14 -5.27 -30.57
N ALA A 263 -34.30 -5.92 -30.38
CA ALA A 263 -35.56 -5.50 -30.99
C ALA A 263 -36.45 -4.59 -30.12
N GLU A 264 -36.11 -4.33 -28.85
CA GLU A 264 -36.95 -3.54 -27.92
C GLU A 264 -36.35 -2.19 -27.47
N ASP A 265 -35.19 -1.76 -27.97
CA ASP A 265 -34.54 -0.52 -27.49
C ASP A 265 -34.85 0.73 -28.36
N GLY A 266 -35.82 0.61 -29.27
CA GLY A 266 -36.21 1.67 -30.22
C GLY A 266 -36.96 2.87 -29.62
N ASN A 267 -37.41 2.78 -28.36
CA ASN A 267 -38.23 3.83 -27.73
C ASN A 267 -37.79 4.21 -26.30
N ALA A 268 -36.54 3.92 -25.93
CA ALA A 268 -35.98 4.28 -24.64
C ALA A 268 -35.39 5.71 -24.66
N SER A 269 -35.76 6.55 -23.67
CA SER A 269 -35.19 7.89 -23.48
C SER A 269 -33.65 7.88 -23.52
N LYS A 270 -33.01 8.95 -24.03
CA LYS A 270 -31.53 9.10 -24.05
C LYS A 270 -30.88 8.79 -22.70
N ALA A 271 -31.55 9.11 -21.59
CA ALA A 271 -31.08 8.80 -20.24
C ALA A 271 -31.15 7.29 -19.93
N MET A 272 -32.18 6.60 -20.42
CA MET A 272 -32.34 5.15 -20.28
C MET A 272 -31.36 4.38 -21.17
N GLN A 273 -31.10 4.87 -22.40
CA GLN A 273 -30.07 4.31 -23.28
C GLN A 273 -28.66 4.53 -22.71
N MET A 274 -28.38 5.71 -22.16
CA MET A 274 -27.13 5.99 -21.47
C MET A 274 -27.00 5.12 -20.21
N PHE A 275 -28.06 4.95 -19.43
CA PHE A 275 -28.09 4.07 -18.26
C PHE A 275 -27.89 2.60 -18.65
N ASN A 276 -28.55 2.11 -19.71
CA ASN A 276 -28.40 0.74 -20.21
C ASN A 276 -26.98 0.51 -20.74
N SER A 277 -26.39 1.49 -21.42
CA SER A 277 -25.00 1.43 -21.89
C SER A 277 -24.00 1.44 -20.72
N LEU A 278 -24.22 2.30 -19.71
CA LEU A 278 -23.39 2.35 -18.51
C LEU A 278 -23.52 1.05 -17.69
N LYS A 279 -24.73 0.51 -17.56
CA LYS A 279 -25.02 -0.78 -16.92
C LYS A 279 -24.37 -1.92 -17.67
N ARG A 280 -24.44 -1.95 -19.01
CA ARG A 280 -23.75 -2.94 -19.85
C ARG A 280 -22.23 -2.86 -19.66
N ALA A 281 -21.65 -1.66 -19.67
CA ALA A 281 -20.22 -1.47 -19.42
C ALA A 281 -19.81 -1.92 -18.01
N ALA A 282 -20.58 -1.56 -16.98
CA ALA A 282 -20.31 -1.93 -15.58
C ALA A 282 -20.49 -3.43 -15.30
N THR A 283 -21.37 -4.11 -16.04
CA THR A 283 -21.64 -5.55 -15.88
C THR A 283 -20.92 -6.43 -16.90
N HIS A 284 -20.18 -5.84 -17.84
CA HIS A 284 -19.45 -6.57 -18.88
C HIS A 284 -18.48 -7.58 -18.29
N GLY A 285 -17.74 -7.16 -17.25
CA GLY A 285 -16.81 -8.05 -16.56
C GLY A 285 -17.50 -9.29 -16.01
N LEU A 286 -18.72 -9.18 -15.49
CA LEU A 286 -19.46 -10.27 -14.85
C LEU A 286 -19.94 -11.36 -15.81
N ARG A 287 -19.98 -11.08 -17.12
CA ARG A 287 -20.53 -11.97 -18.16
C ARG A 287 -19.47 -12.69 -18.99
N GLN A 288 -18.19 -12.42 -18.75
CA GLN A 288 -17.13 -12.99 -19.55
C GLN A 288 -16.88 -14.46 -19.19
N ASP A 289 -16.73 -15.32 -20.20
CA ASP A 289 -16.30 -16.70 -19.99
C ASP A 289 -14.78 -16.74 -19.80
N ILE A 290 -14.34 -17.31 -18.69
CA ILE A 290 -12.92 -17.40 -18.36
C ILE A 290 -12.27 -18.69 -18.88
N HIS A 291 -13.07 -19.68 -19.29
CA HIS A 291 -12.60 -21.00 -19.70
C HIS A 291 -12.26 -21.08 -21.19
N GLU A 292 -12.66 -20.11 -22.00
CA GLU A 292 -12.36 -20.03 -23.45
C GLU A 292 -10.84 -20.09 -23.75
N LYS A 293 -10.00 -19.53 -22.86
CA LYS A 293 -8.54 -19.60 -22.98
C LYS A 293 -7.96 -20.99 -22.71
N VAL A 294 -8.63 -21.81 -21.91
CA VAL A 294 -8.20 -23.20 -21.64
C VAL A 294 -8.37 -24.07 -22.88
N GLU A 295 -9.39 -23.78 -23.70
CA GLU A 295 -9.65 -24.51 -24.94
C GLU A 295 -8.77 -24.05 -26.11
N SER A 296 -8.29 -22.80 -26.08
CA SER A 296 -7.50 -22.22 -27.18
C SER A 296 -5.99 -22.33 -27.00
N ASP A 297 -5.47 -22.46 -25.77
CA ASP A 297 -4.03 -22.58 -25.51
C ASP A 297 -3.62 -24.04 -25.21
N ARG A 298 -2.72 -24.57 -26.04
CA ARG A 298 -2.22 -25.95 -25.96
C ARG A 298 -1.49 -26.23 -24.64
N ASP A 299 -0.72 -25.28 -24.13
CA ASP A 299 0.03 -25.46 -22.87
C ASP A 299 -0.94 -25.64 -21.68
N PHE A 300 -2.11 -25.00 -21.72
CA PHE A 300 -3.15 -25.11 -20.70
C PHE A 300 -3.92 -26.42 -20.83
N HIS A 301 -4.28 -26.81 -22.06
CA HIS A 301 -4.95 -28.08 -22.30
C HIS A 301 -4.13 -29.28 -21.81
N ASP A 302 -2.82 -29.31 -22.11
CA ASP A 302 -1.93 -30.40 -21.73
C ASP A 302 -1.77 -30.48 -20.19
N LEU A 303 -1.68 -29.34 -19.50
CA LEU A 303 -1.67 -29.24 -18.03
C LEU A 303 -2.96 -29.83 -17.42
N HIS A 304 -4.12 -29.50 -17.98
CA HIS A 304 -5.41 -29.95 -17.47
C HIS A 304 -5.67 -31.44 -17.76
N ALA A 305 -5.16 -31.94 -18.88
CA ALA A 305 -5.25 -33.35 -19.27
C ALA A 305 -4.35 -34.25 -18.40
N ALA A 306 -3.19 -33.75 -17.96
CA ALA A 306 -2.23 -34.54 -17.17
C ALA A 306 -2.64 -34.78 -15.71
N ALA A 307 -3.57 -33.99 -15.17
CA ALA A 307 -3.95 -34.06 -13.76
C ALA A 307 -5.00 -35.14 -13.46
N GLU A 308 -4.85 -35.82 -12.32
CA GLU A 308 -5.73 -36.93 -11.91
C GLU A 308 -7.21 -36.49 -11.86
N VAL A 309 -8.09 -37.28 -12.47
CA VAL A 309 -9.53 -37.04 -12.50
C VAL A 309 -10.16 -37.82 -11.34
N PHE A 310 -10.85 -37.11 -10.45
CA PHE A 310 -11.59 -37.70 -9.33
C PHE A 310 -13.08 -37.85 -9.68
N SER A 311 -13.81 -38.61 -8.86
CA SER A 311 -15.27 -38.78 -9.02
C SER A 311 -15.97 -37.41 -9.06
N PRO A 312 -16.79 -37.14 -10.11
CA PRO A 312 -17.54 -35.90 -10.22
C PRO A 312 -18.46 -35.63 -9.03
N GLU A 313 -19.07 -36.69 -8.47
CA GLU A 313 -19.95 -36.58 -7.30
C GLU A 313 -19.18 -36.16 -6.04
N THR A 314 -17.93 -36.61 -5.92
CA THR A 314 -17.05 -36.23 -4.81
C THR A 314 -16.61 -34.77 -4.93
N GLU A 315 -16.23 -34.33 -6.12
CA GLU A 315 -15.87 -32.93 -6.37
C GLU A 315 -17.07 -31.98 -6.15
N GLN A 316 -18.30 -32.44 -6.42
CA GLN A 316 -19.52 -31.66 -6.12
C GLN A 316 -19.70 -31.40 -4.61
N VAL A 317 -19.27 -32.31 -3.74
CA VAL A 317 -19.26 -32.07 -2.28
C VAL A 317 -18.26 -30.97 -1.94
N TYR A 318 -17.06 -31.02 -2.50
CA TYR A 318 -16.04 -30.00 -2.29
C TYR A 318 -16.42 -28.64 -2.87
N LYS A 319 -17.25 -28.57 -3.91
CA LYS A 319 -17.81 -27.31 -4.44
C LYS A 319 -18.46 -26.47 -3.34
N TYR A 320 -19.31 -27.07 -2.51
CA TYR A 320 -19.96 -26.36 -1.41
C TYR A 320 -18.97 -25.94 -0.31
N LEU A 321 -17.98 -26.78 -0.04
CA LEU A 321 -16.94 -26.48 0.94
C LEU A 321 -16.05 -25.31 0.47
N GLN A 322 -15.74 -25.29 -0.82
CA GLN A 322 -14.91 -24.26 -1.45
C GLN A 322 -15.62 -22.89 -1.42
N VAL A 323 -16.94 -22.82 -1.63
CA VAL A 323 -17.66 -21.54 -1.45
C VAL A 323 -17.47 -20.99 -0.04
N PHE A 324 -17.49 -21.87 0.97
CA PHE A 324 -17.30 -21.46 2.35
C PHE A 324 -15.87 -20.98 2.63
N SER A 325 -14.84 -21.68 2.12
CA SER A 325 -13.45 -21.22 2.23
C SER A 325 -13.23 -19.90 1.49
N ALA A 326 -13.79 -19.74 0.28
CA ALA A 326 -13.70 -18.51 -0.50
C ALA A 326 -14.25 -17.30 0.25
N CYS A 327 -15.40 -17.42 0.93
CA CYS A 327 -15.94 -16.35 1.79
C CYS A 327 -14.96 -15.96 2.90
N ALA A 328 -14.35 -16.95 3.56
CA ALA A 328 -13.48 -16.71 4.70
C ALA A 328 -12.11 -16.13 4.29
N VAL A 329 -11.55 -16.65 3.20
CA VAL A 329 -10.35 -16.13 2.54
C VAL A 329 -10.59 -14.71 2.06
N SER A 330 -11.72 -14.44 1.42
CA SER A 330 -12.11 -13.09 0.98
C SER A 330 -12.19 -12.08 2.12
N PHE A 331 -12.65 -12.49 3.30
CA PHE A 331 -12.59 -11.64 4.49
C PHE A 331 -11.13 -11.35 4.92
N ALA A 332 -10.28 -12.38 4.96
CA ALA A 332 -8.87 -12.22 5.33
C ALA A 332 -8.12 -11.32 4.33
N HIS A 333 -8.38 -11.49 3.03
CA HIS A 333 -7.88 -10.63 1.96
C HIS A 333 -8.28 -9.18 2.17
N GLY A 334 -9.56 -8.90 2.35
CA GLY A 334 -10.06 -7.54 2.53
C GLY A 334 -9.40 -6.85 3.72
N SER A 335 -9.10 -7.60 4.79
CA SER A 335 -8.39 -7.06 5.95
C SER A 335 -6.91 -6.74 5.73
N ASN A 336 -6.23 -7.47 4.84
CA ASN A 336 -4.82 -7.25 4.54
C ASN A 336 -4.63 -6.23 3.42
N ASP A 337 -5.38 -6.39 2.33
CA ASP A 337 -5.12 -5.67 1.08
C ASP A 337 -5.70 -4.26 1.09
N VAL A 338 -6.74 -3.98 1.89
CA VAL A 338 -7.24 -2.60 2.07
C VAL A 338 -6.15 -1.66 2.61
N ALA A 339 -5.22 -2.18 3.41
CA ALA A 339 -4.15 -1.39 3.98
C ALA A 339 -3.21 -0.81 2.93
N ASN A 340 -3.09 -1.45 1.76
CA ASN A 340 -2.22 -0.96 0.69
C ASN A 340 -2.73 0.36 0.10
N ALA A 341 -4.05 0.61 0.13
CA ALA A 341 -4.63 1.90 -0.24
C ALA A 341 -4.80 2.83 0.97
N ILE A 342 -5.22 2.26 2.10
CA ILE A 342 -5.64 3.05 3.26
C ILE A 342 -4.50 3.45 4.17
N GLY A 343 -3.39 2.70 4.22
CA GLY A 343 -2.20 3.10 4.98
C GLY A 343 -1.67 4.47 4.55
N PRO A 344 -1.28 4.66 3.28
CA PRO A 344 -0.83 5.97 2.82
C PRO A 344 -1.91 7.05 2.96
N PHE A 345 -3.17 6.73 2.64
CA PHE A 345 -4.27 7.70 2.76
C PHE A 345 -4.51 8.14 4.21
N SER A 346 -4.41 7.22 5.17
CA SER A 346 -4.50 7.51 6.60
C SER A 346 -3.34 8.39 7.05
N GLY A 347 -2.14 8.18 6.51
CA GLY A 347 -0.99 9.06 6.72
C GLY A 347 -1.26 10.50 6.26
N ILE A 348 -1.82 10.66 5.05
CA ILE A 348 -2.24 11.96 4.51
C ILE A 348 -3.30 12.61 5.40
N TRP A 349 -4.33 11.85 5.77
CA TRP A 349 -5.43 12.34 6.60
C TRP A 349 -4.94 12.80 7.99
N HIS A 350 -4.03 12.04 8.61
CA HIS A 350 -3.48 12.38 9.90
C HIS A 350 -2.66 13.67 9.86
N VAL A 351 -1.80 13.84 8.84
CA VAL A 351 -1.07 15.10 8.63
C VAL A 351 -2.04 16.26 8.41
N TYR A 352 -3.06 16.07 7.57
CA TYR A 352 -4.07 17.10 7.30
C TYR A 352 -4.82 17.56 8.56
N LYS A 353 -5.09 16.64 9.50
CA LYS A 353 -5.85 16.96 10.72
C LYS A 353 -4.99 17.50 11.87
N PHE A 354 -3.81 16.94 12.07
CA PHE A 354 -3.01 17.18 13.28
C PHE A 354 -1.69 17.91 13.01
N TRP A 355 -1.36 18.17 11.74
CA TRP A 355 -0.09 18.76 11.33
C TRP A 355 1.14 18.02 11.91
N ASN A 356 1.02 16.70 12.05
CA ASN A 356 2.05 15.86 12.65
C ASN A 356 2.08 14.49 11.96
N VAL A 357 3.29 13.93 11.84
CA VAL A 357 3.51 12.57 11.34
C VAL A 357 3.53 11.61 12.52
N SER A 358 2.53 10.73 12.60
CA SER A 358 2.43 9.69 13.63
C SER A 358 2.38 8.30 13.01
N SER A 359 3.07 7.35 13.62
CA SER A 359 2.99 5.92 13.28
C SER A 359 1.73 5.25 13.84
N ASN A 360 1.05 5.88 14.80
CA ASN A 360 -0.05 5.27 15.57
C ASN A 360 -1.40 5.98 15.36
N GLY A 361 -1.54 6.77 14.29
CA GLY A 361 -2.79 7.45 13.98
C GLY A 361 -3.94 6.47 13.78
N GLU A 362 -5.05 6.66 14.49
CA GLU A 362 -6.28 5.89 14.24
C GLU A 362 -6.86 6.27 12.88
N THR A 363 -7.17 5.25 12.07
CA THR A 363 -7.80 5.43 10.77
C THR A 363 -9.32 5.51 10.94
N PRO A 364 -9.98 6.59 10.46
CA PRO A 364 -11.43 6.67 10.52
C PRO A 364 -12.11 5.56 9.71
N VAL A 365 -13.26 5.07 10.21
CA VAL A 365 -14.01 3.98 9.57
C VAL A 365 -14.44 4.31 8.14
N TRP A 366 -14.79 5.58 7.85
CA TRP A 366 -15.17 5.99 6.50
C TRP A 366 -14.04 5.84 5.48
N VAL A 367 -12.78 5.98 5.92
CA VAL A 367 -11.60 5.78 5.06
C VAL A 367 -11.47 4.30 4.72
N LEU A 368 -11.66 3.41 5.70
CA LEU A 368 -11.67 1.96 5.47
C LEU A 368 -12.82 1.55 4.54
N ALA A 369 -14.01 2.14 4.72
CA ALA A 369 -15.15 1.92 3.86
C ALA A 369 -14.90 2.37 2.41
N LEU A 370 -14.21 3.50 2.21
CA LEU A 370 -13.78 3.96 0.88
C LEU A 370 -12.83 2.95 0.22
N GLY A 371 -11.88 2.41 0.99
CA GLY A 371 -10.96 1.37 0.52
C GLY A 371 -11.69 0.09 0.12
N GLY A 372 -12.57 -0.41 0.99
CA GLY A 372 -13.40 -1.59 0.71
C GLY A 372 -14.29 -1.40 -0.52
N ALA A 373 -14.99 -0.26 -0.63
CA ALA A 373 -15.83 0.04 -1.80
C ALA A 373 -15.02 0.07 -3.10
N GLY A 374 -13.81 0.65 -3.07
CA GLY A 374 -12.91 0.66 -4.22
C GLY A 374 -12.50 -0.75 -4.67
N ILE A 375 -12.19 -1.65 -3.73
CA ILE A 375 -11.87 -3.06 -4.02
C ILE A 375 -13.05 -3.75 -4.71
N VAL A 376 -14.27 -3.58 -4.18
CA VAL A 376 -15.47 -4.21 -4.76
C VAL A 376 -15.76 -3.72 -6.19
N VAL A 377 -15.63 -2.41 -6.44
CA VAL A 377 -15.84 -1.83 -7.77
C VAL A 377 -14.75 -2.29 -8.75
N GLY A 378 -13.50 -2.39 -8.31
CA GLY A 378 -12.38 -2.90 -9.10
C GLY A 378 -12.62 -4.33 -9.58
N LEU A 379 -13.05 -5.19 -8.66
CA LEU A 379 -13.43 -6.57 -8.95
C LEU A 379 -14.55 -6.62 -9.99
N ALA A 380 -15.67 -5.94 -9.73
CA ALA A 380 -16.87 -6.05 -10.55
C ALA A 380 -16.65 -5.62 -12.00
N THR A 381 -15.75 -4.66 -12.21
CA THR A 381 -15.51 -4.06 -13.53
C THR A 381 -14.34 -4.68 -14.30
N TYR A 382 -13.27 -5.10 -13.62
CA TYR A 382 -12.02 -5.47 -14.31
C TYR A 382 -11.30 -6.71 -13.73
N GLY A 383 -11.84 -7.33 -12.68
CA GLY A 383 -11.26 -8.52 -12.03
C GLY A 383 -11.19 -9.77 -12.92
N TYR A 384 -12.02 -9.86 -13.95
CA TYR A 384 -12.12 -11.01 -14.84
C TYR A 384 -10.80 -11.36 -15.54
N ASN A 385 -10.01 -10.34 -15.93
CA ASN A 385 -8.77 -10.53 -16.69
C ASN A 385 -7.71 -11.31 -15.91
N ILE A 386 -7.65 -11.12 -14.59
CA ILE A 386 -6.68 -11.80 -13.74
C ILE A 386 -7.21 -13.12 -13.23
N ILE A 387 -8.52 -13.23 -12.99
CA ILE A 387 -9.18 -14.49 -12.65
C ILE A 387 -8.93 -15.55 -13.73
N GLN A 388 -8.95 -15.15 -15.01
CA GLN A 388 -8.56 -16.03 -16.13
C GLN A 388 -7.12 -16.56 -16.01
N THR A 389 -6.19 -15.74 -15.50
CA THR A 389 -4.78 -16.08 -15.50
C THR A 389 -4.40 -16.96 -14.31
N LEU A 390 -4.88 -16.63 -13.10
CA LEU A 390 -4.60 -17.40 -11.89
C LEU A 390 -5.53 -18.61 -11.74
N GLY A 391 -6.82 -18.47 -12.07
CA GLY A 391 -7.81 -19.51 -11.79
C GLY A 391 -7.66 -20.80 -12.59
N VAL A 392 -7.11 -20.73 -13.80
CA VAL A 392 -6.97 -21.90 -14.69
C VAL A 392 -5.56 -22.09 -15.25
N GLY A 393 -4.63 -21.15 -15.00
CA GLY A 393 -3.35 -21.11 -15.71
C GLY A 393 -2.16 -21.71 -15.01
N LEU A 394 -2.10 -21.68 -13.67
CA LEU A 394 -0.93 -22.15 -12.95
C LEU A 394 -0.96 -23.67 -12.70
N ALA A 395 -2.11 -24.17 -12.25
CA ALA A 395 -2.38 -25.59 -12.06
C ALA A 395 -3.87 -25.88 -12.33
N LYS A 396 -4.23 -27.14 -12.55
CA LYS A 396 -5.64 -27.53 -12.71
C LYS A 396 -6.40 -27.33 -11.40
N MET A 397 -7.37 -26.42 -11.39
CA MET A 397 -8.22 -26.18 -10.24
C MET A 397 -9.49 -27.01 -10.32
N THR A 398 -9.59 -28.02 -9.45
CA THR A 398 -10.87 -28.68 -9.10
C THR A 398 -11.34 -28.19 -7.73
N PRO A 399 -12.61 -28.35 -7.36
CA PRO A 399 -13.11 -27.86 -6.08
C PRO A 399 -12.30 -28.33 -4.86
N ALA A 400 -11.88 -29.61 -4.82
CA ALA A 400 -11.05 -30.12 -3.74
C ALA A 400 -9.66 -29.47 -3.69
N ARG A 401 -9.04 -29.27 -4.86
CA ARG A 401 -7.73 -28.61 -5.03
C ARG A 401 -7.80 -27.15 -4.59
N GLY A 402 -8.80 -26.43 -5.09
CA GLY A 402 -9.05 -25.04 -4.78
C GLY A 402 -9.32 -24.81 -3.28
N TYR A 403 -10.15 -25.66 -2.65
CA TYR A 403 -10.38 -25.62 -1.20
C TYR A 403 -9.07 -25.73 -0.40
N CYS A 404 -8.19 -26.66 -0.76
CA CYS A 404 -6.92 -26.85 -0.05
C CYS A 404 -5.96 -25.66 -0.22
N ALA A 405 -5.88 -25.11 -1.43
CA ALA A 405 -5.06 -23.93 -1.73
C ALA A 405 -5.59 -22.68 -1.00
N GLU A 406 -6.90 -22.43 -1.08
CA GLU A 406 -7.59 -21.32 -0.41
C GLU A 406 -7.42 -21.38 1.11
N LEU A 407 -7.66 -22.54 1.73
CA LEU A 407 -7.53 -22.69 3.18
C LEU A 407 -6.10 -22.43 3.66
N ALA A 408 -5.10 -22.98 2.96
CA ALA A 408 -3.69 -22.75 3.26
C ALA A 408 -3.30 -21.26 3.11
N ALA A 409 -3.79 -20.61 2.06
CA ALA A 409 -3.59 -19.18 1.84
C ALA A 409 -4.24 -18.35 2.96
N GLY A 410 -5.51 -18.63 3.29
CA GLY A 410 -6.25 -17.96 4.35
C GLY A 410 -5.57 -18.06 5.71
N ILE A 411 -5.05 -19.24 6.08
CA ILE A 411 -4.26 -19.44 7.31
C ILE A 411 -3.03 -18.53 7.30
N THR A 412 -2.28 -18.55 6.21
CA THR A 412 -1.01 -17.81 6.09
C THR A 412 -1.25 -16.29 6.14
N ILE A 413 -2.26 -15.79 5.42
CA ILE A 413 -2.66 -14.38 5.43
C ILE A 413 -3.11 -13.95 6.82
N SER A 414 -3.88 -14.80 7.50
CA SER A 414 -4.40 -14.52 8.83
C SER A 414 -3.28 -14.43 9.87
N ILE A 415 -2.31 -15.35 9.83
CA ILE A 415 -1.13 -15.31 10.70
C ILE A 415 -0.31 -14.04 10.46
N ALA A 416 -0.03 -13.70 9.19
CA ALA A 416 0.69 -12.47 8.85
C ALA A 416 -0.05 -11.22 9.33
N SER A 417 -1.37 -11.19 9.14
CA SER A 417 -2.26 -10.12 9.55
C SER A 417 -2.29 -9.92 11.07
N VAL A 418 -2.16 -10.99 11.86
CA VAL A 418 -2.06 -10.94 13.33
C VAL A 418 -0.80 -10.21 13.78
N TYR A 419 0.32 -10.45 13.11
CA TYR A 419 1.59 -9.79 13.41
C TYR A 419 1.72 -8.42 12.73
N GLY A 420 0.67 -7.96 12.06
CA GLY A 420 0.64 -6.68 11.34
C GLY A 420 1.65 -6.62 10.20
N LEU A 421 2.06 -7.76 9.64
CA LEU A 421 3.02 -7.85 8.55
C LEU A 421 2.30 -7.68 7.21
N PRO A 422 2.65 -6.65 6.42
CA PRO A 422 2.10 -6.50 5.08
C PRO A 422 2.68 -7.58 4.15
N VAL A 423 1.87 -8.60 3.89
CA VAL A 423 2.21 -9.71 2.98
C VAL A 423 1.55 -9.53 1.63
N SER A 424 2.11 -10.21 0.62
CA SER A 424 1.47 -10.30 -0.69
C SER A 424 0.54 -11.49 -0.74
N THR A 425 -0.76 -11.23 -0.83
CA THR A 425 -1.74 -12.29 -0.93
C THR A 425 -1.66 -13.04 -2.28
N THR A 426 -1.31 -12.34 -3.37
CA THR A 426 -1.01 -12.93 -4.69
C THR A 426 0.11 -13.97 -4.64
N GLN A 427 1.19 -13.70 -3.88
CA GLN A 427 2.27 -14.68 -3.72
C GLN A 427 1.81 -15.88 -2.91
N ILE A 428 1.07 -15.63 -1.82
CA ILE A 428 0.57 -16.68 -0.93
C ILE A 428 -0.32 -17.67 -1.69
N ILE A 429 -1.31 -17.19 -2.45
CA ILE A 429 -2.18 -18.09 -3.23
C ILE A 429 -1.42 -18.79 -4.34
N THR A 430 -0.49 -18.11 -5.04
CA THR A 430 0.39 -18.72 -6.05
C THR A 430 1.19 -19.86 -5.42
N GLY A 431 1.69 -19.67 -4.19
CA GLY A 431 2.35 -20.72 -3.41
C GLY A 431 1.41 -21.88 -3.08
N GLY A 432 0.17 -21.59 -2.68
CA GLY A 432 -0.87 -22.59 -2.44
C GLY A 432 -1.21 -23.44 -3.68
N GLU A 433 -1.42 -22.79 -4.82
CA GLU A 433 -1.68 -23.45 -6.10
C GLU A 433 -0.48 -24.27 -6.56
N LEU A 434 0.74 -23.74 -6.41
CA LEU A 434 1.99 -24.47 -6.67
C LEU A 434 2.07 -25.74 -5.82
N GLY A 435 1.75 -25.66 -4.53
CA GLY A 435 1.76 -26.81 -3.63
C GLY A 435 0.83 -27.93 -4.09
N VAL A 436 -0.40 -27.58 -4.45
CA VAL A 436 -1.38 -28.54 -4.99
C VAL A 436 -0.91 -29.14 -6.32
N GLY A 437 -0.35 -28.32 -7.22
CA GLY A 437 0.19 -28.77 -8.50
C GLY A 437 1.39 -29.71 -8.36
N LEU A 438 2.30 -29.45 -7.41
CA LEU A 438 3.47 -30.29 -7.16
C LEU A 438 3.10 -31.68 -6.62
N VAL A 439 2.01 -31.80 -5.88
CA VAL A 439 1.49 -33.09 -5.40
C VAL A 439 0.99 -33.94 -6.56
N GLU A 440 0.47 -33.35 -7.65
CA GLU A 440 0.11 -34.09 -8.86
C GLU A 440 1.34 -34.63 -9.56
N ASN A 441 2.19 -33.71 -10.04
CA ASN A 441 3.42 -34.04 -10.72
C ASN A 441 4.33 -32.81 -10.76
N ILE A 442 5.61 -32.98 -10.44
CA ILE A 442 6.59 -31.89 -10.42
C ILE A 442 6.78 -31.25 -11.81
N ARG A 443 6.68 -32.03 -12.89
CA ARG A 443 6.92 -31.55 -14.27
C ARG A 443 5.65 -31.05 -14.94
N THR A 444 4.55 -31.78 -14.81
CA THR A 444 3.32 -31.53 -15.58
C THR A 444 2.19 -30.96 -14.75
N GLY A 445 2.31 -30.87 -13.43
CA GLY A 445 1.25 -30.35 -12.55
C GLY A 445 1.25 -28.83 -12.41
N VAL A 446 2.26 -28.14 -12.96
CA VAL A 446 2.46 -26.70 -12.81
C VAL A 446 2.94 -26.08 -14.12
N ASN A 447 2.37 -24.94 -14.49
CA ASN A 447 2.87 -24.12 -15.59
C ASN A 447 4.08 -23.28 -15.17
N TRP A 448 5.29 -23.83 -15.38
CA TRP A 448 6.55 -23.18 -15.02
C TRP A 448 6.82 -21.87 -15.76
N LYS A 449 6.34 -21.72 -17.01
CA LYS A 449 6.50 -20.47 -17.78
C LYS A 449 5.68 -19.35 -17.13
N LEU A 450 4.44 -19.65 -16.75
CA LEU A 450 3.56 -18.69 -16.07
C LEU A 450 4.12 -18.32 -14.69
N LEU A 451 4.61 -19.30 -13.93
CA LEU A 451 5.25 -19.04 -12.63
C LEU A 451 6.48 -18.13 -12.77
N ALA A 452 7.33 -18.35 -13.78
CA ALA A 452 8.49 -17.51 -14.03
C ALA A 452 8.08 -16.07 -14.41
N LYS A 453 7.06 -15.92 -15.28
CA LYS A 453 6.48 -14.62 -15.65
C LYS A 453 5.98 -13.86 -14.42
N GLN A 454 5.33 -14.59 -13.50
CA GLN A 454 4.80 -14.08 -12.25
C GLN A 454 5.90 -13.60 -11.29
N LEU A 455 6.94 -14.43 -11.08
CA LEU A 455 8.10 -14.08 -10.24
C LEU A 455 8.81 -12.81 -10.75
N LEU A 456 9.02 -12.71 -12.08
CA LEU A 456 9.60 -11.52 -12.70
C LEU A 456 8.69 -10.29 -12.54
N GLY A 457 7.38 -10.47 -12.69
CA GLY A 457 6.39 -9.43 -12.47
C GLY A 457 6.46 -8.84 -11.05
N TRP A 458 6.68 -9.67 -10.03
CA TRP A 458 6.81 -9.22 -8.64
C TRP A 458 8.05 -8.37 -8.38
N VAL A 459 9.19 -8.74 -8.96
CA VAL A 459 10.43 -7.95 -8.85
C VAL A 459 10.29 -6.64 -9.61
N PHE A 460 9.77 -6.70 -10.84
CA PHE A 460 9.59 -5.51 -11.67
C PHE A 460 8.60 -4.51 -11.05
N THR A 461 7.60 -5.01 -10.33
CA THR A 461 6.63 -4.17 -9.60
C THR A 461 7.29 -3.25 -8.58
N LEU A 462 8.25 -3.76 -7.79
CA LEU A 462 8.99 -2.94 -6.80
C LEU A 462 9.78 -1.83 -7.50
N ILE A 463 10.44 -2.18 -8.61
CA ILE A 463 11.26 -1.27 -9.39
C ILE A 463 10.39 -0.17 -9.98
N VAL A 464 9.37 -0.52 -10.76
CA VAL A 464 8.55 0.47 -11.47
C VAL A 464 7.79 1.37 -10.50
N ALA A 465 7.11 0.80 -9.50
CA ALA A 465 6.35 1.61 -8.54
C ALA A 465 7.27 2.50 -7.69
N GLY A 466 8.43 1.98 -7.28
CA GLY A 466 9.44 2.73 -6.54
C GLY A 466 10.04 3.90 -7.32
N PHE A 467 10.51 3.65 -8.54
CA PHE A 467 11.08 4.69 -9.41
C PHE A 467 10.04 5.71 -9.84
N LEU A 468 8.82 5.29 -10.17
CA LEU A 468 7.74 6.20 -10.53
C LEU A 468 7.37 7.13 -9.36
N CYS A 469 7.28 6.58 -8.14
CA CYS A 469 7.02 7.38 -6.96
C CYS A 469 8.17 8.34 -6.65
N ALA A 470 9.41 7.86 -6.72
CA ALA A 470 10.60 8.68 -6.55
C ALA A 470 10.64 9.86 -7.53
N ALA A 471 10.32 9.62 -8.81
CA ALA A 471 10.27 10.64 -9.84
C ALA A 471 9.16 11.67 -9.59
N LEU A 472 7.94 11.23 -9.29
CA LEU A 472 6.81 12.12 -8.97
C LEU A 472 7.07 12.97 -7.72
N PHE A 473 7.67 12.35 -6.70
CA PHE A 473 8.02 13.05 -5.47
C PHE A 473 9.14 14.06 -5.72
N ALA A 474 10.22 13.67 -6.40
CA ALA A 474 11.32 14.57 -6.73
C ALA A 474 10.86 15.77 -7.56
N TYR A 475 9.96 15.53 -8.52
CA TYR A 475 9.36 16.58 -9.32
C TYR A 475 8.58 17.57 -8.45
N GLY A 476 7.75 17.12 -7.51
CA GLY A 476 6.99 18.05 -6.67
C GLY A 476 7.81 18.73 -5.56
N ALA A 477 8.73 18.00 -4.94
CA ALA A 477 9.49 18.49 -3.77
C ALA A 477 10.68 19.37 -4.16
N TYR A 478 11.30 19.14 -5.33
CA TYR A 478 12.52 19.83 -5.73
C TYR A 478 12.39 20.62 -7.03
N ALA A 479 11.26 20.59 -7.75
CA ALA A 479 11.10 21.48 -8.89
C ALA A 479 11.08 22.95 -8.44
N PRO A 480 11.76 23.84 -9.17
CA PRO A 480 11.75 25.27 -8.86
C PRO A 480 10.34 25.82 -8.98
N SER A 481 9.79 26.34 -7.89
CA SER A 481 8.50 27.03 -7.91
C SER A 481 8.67 28.54 -8.12
N LEU A 482 7.76 29.14 -8.88
CA LEU A 482 7.71 30.59 -9.11
C LEU A 482 7.55 31.37 -7.80
N THR A 483 6.87 30.79 -6.80
CA THR A 483 6.69 31.37 -5.47
C THR A 483 7.99 31.34 -4.68
N MET A 484 8.72 30.21 -4.63
CA MET A 484 10.03 30.16 -3.98
C MET A 484 11.02 31.14 -4.62
N ALA A 485 11.04 31.27 -5.95
CA ALA A 485 11.90 32.24 -6.62
C ALA A 485 11.55 33.69 -6.21
N LYS A 486 10.26 34.02 -6.08
CA LYS A 486 9.80 35.32 -5.60
C LYS A 486 10.14 35.54 -4.13
N ASP A 487 9.92 34.55 -3.26
CA ASP A 487 10.20 34.66 -1.82
C ASP A 487 11.70 34.75 -1.55
N ILE A 488 12.52 33.98 -2.27
CA ILE A 488 13.98 34.10 -2.26
C ILE A 488 14.38 35.50 -2.75
N ALA A 489 13.78 36.02 -3.82
CA ALA A 489 14.06 37.37 -4.30
C ALA A 489 13.66 38.44 -3.28
N VAL A 490 12.50 38.33 -2.62
CA VAL A 490 12.03 39.24 -1.57
C VAL A 490 12.97 39.20 -0.37
N TYR A 491 13.33 38.00 0.10
CA TYR A 491 14.29 37.80 1.18
C TYR A 491 15.66 38.41 0.83
N GLN A 492 16.21 38.09 -0.36
CA GLN A 492 17.47 38.65 -0.84
C GLN A 492 17.44 40.17 -0.96
N ASN A 493 16.35 40.73 -1.49
CA ASN A 493 16.17 42.18 -1.61
C ASN A 493 16.05 42.86 -0.24
N THR A 494 15.34 42.24 0.70
CA THR A 494 15.18 42.75 2.08
C THR A 494 16.51 42.73 2.82
N MET A 495 17.26 41.63 2.74
CA MET A 495 18.60 41.51 3.33
C MET A 495 19.58 42.48 2.69
N ARG A 496 19.54 42.65 1.37
CA ARG A 496 20.34 43.65 0.65
C ARG A 496 20.00 45.07 1.10
N ALA A 497 18.71 45.39 1.25
CA ALA A 497 18.26 46.70 1.70
C ALA A 497 18.70 46.98 3.15
N ALA A 498 18.53 46.04 4.07
CA ALA A 498 18.99 46.14 5.45
C ALA A 498 20.51 46.38 5.54
N ALA A 499 21.29 45.58 4.80
CA ALA A 499 22.74 45.71 4.72
C ALA A 499 23.18 47.07 4.12
N THR A 500 22.52 47.52 3.06
CA THR A 500 22.83 48.82 2.41
C THR A 500 22.52 49.98 3.34
N ASN A 501 21.39 49.92 4.06
CA ASN A 501 21.00 50.94 5.04
C ASN A 501 21.99 50.97 6.21
N LEU A 502 22.42 49.82 6.71
CA LEU A 502 23.43 49.73 7.77
C LEU A 502 24.78 50.31 7.30
N ASN A 503 25.21 49.99 6.08
CA ASN A 503 26.41 50.58 5.47
C ASN A 503 26.30 52.11 5.40
N LYS A 504 25.16 52.64 4.96
CA LYS A 504 24.90 54.08 4.91
C LYS A 504 24.98 54.72 6.31
N LEU A 505 24.36 54.10 7.31
CA LEU A 505 24.40 54.58 8.70
C LEU A 505 25.83 54.59 9.25
N MET A 506 26.57 53.49 9.09
CA MET A 506 27.97 53.40 9.54
C MET A 506 28.86 54.46 8.87
N ASN A 507 28.69 54.72 7.57
CA ASN A 507 29.45 55.75 6.87
C ASN A 507 29.08 57.16 7.32
N VAL A 508 27.79 57.46 7.50
CA VAL A 508 27.33 58.78 7.98
C VAL A 508 27.82 59.02 9.40
N SER A 509 27.69 58.05 10.30
CA SER A 509 28.18 58.16 11.68
C SER A 509 29.70 58.32 11.74
N ASN A 510 30.46 57.54 10.95
CA ASN A 510 31.92 57.70 10.87
C ASN A 510 32.34 59.08 10.32
N TYR A 511 31.65 59.59 9.30
CA TYR A 511 31.96 60.90 8.71
C TYR A 511 31.62 62.05 9.67
N ALA A 512 30.47 61.99 10.34
CA ALA A 512 30.07 62.98 11.34
C ALA A 512 31.05 63.04 12.52
N VAL A 513 31.55 61.88 12.96
CA VAL A 513 32.55 61.79 14.04
C VAL A 513 33.92 62.28 13.59
N GLY A 514 34.36 61.94 12.38
CA GLY A 514 35.64 62.39 11.82
C GLY A 514 35.71 63.90 11.58
N ALA A 515 34.60 64.53 11.20
CA ALA A 515 34.50 65.99 11.08
C ALA A 515 34.54 66.71 12.43
N THR A 516 34.02 66.08 13.49
CA THR A 516 33.92 66.67 14.83
C THR A 516 35.19 66.44 15.66
N PHE A 517 35.90 65.32 15.49
CA PHE A 517 37.09 64.94 16.27
C PHE A 517 38.25 64.42 15.39
N PRO A 518 38.95 65.30 14.65
CA PRO A 518 39.91 64.90 13.60
C PRO A 518 41.16 64.17 14.09
N THR A 519 41.60 64.45 15.32
CA THR A 519 42.85 63.92 15.91
C THR A 519 42.66 62.67 16.76
N ALA A 520 41.40 62.31 17.04
CA ALA A 520 41.06 61.24 17.95
C ALA A 520 40.70 59.93 17.18
N PHE A 521 40.21 60.04 15.95
CA PHE A 521 39.75 58.87 15.20
C PHE A 521 40.91 57.94 14.78
N ASP A 522 40.91 56.70 15.28
CA ASP A 522 41.91 55.68 14.92
C ASP A 522 41.80 55.34 13.41
N LYS A 523 42.87 55.63 12.66
CA LYS A 523 42.96 55.32 11.23
C LYS A 523 42.85 53.81 10.96
N GLY A 524 43.28 52.97 11.89
CA GLY A 524 43.18 51.51 11.82
C GLY A 524 41.73 51.01 11.89
N LEU A 525 40.92 51.61 12.76
CA LEU A 525 39.49 51.35 12.86
C LEU A 525 38.76 51.68 11.55
N ASN A 526 39.04 52.86 10.98
CA ASN A 526 38.44 53.29 9.72
C ASN A 526 38.80 52.31 8.58
N SER A 527 40.04 51.84 8.53
CA SER A 527 40.49 50.86 7.55
C SER A 527 39.77 49.52 7.70
N SER A 528 39.61 49.02 8.93
CA SER A 528 38.93 47.75 9.21
C SER A 528 37.44 47.82 8.89
N ILE A 529 36.76 48.91 9.26
CA ILE A 529 35.35 49.14 8.90
C ILE A 529 35.22 49.22 7.38
N ASN A 530 36.04 50.03 6.69
CA ASN A 530 35.98 50.17 5.23
C ASN A 530 36.29 48.85 4.50
N SER A 531 37.19 48.02 5.02
CA SER A 531 37.49 46.69 4.49
C SER A 531 36.29 45.74 4.61
N ASN A 532 35.65 45.70 5.78
CA ASN A 532 34.44 44.91 6.01
C ASN A 532 33.28 45.40 5.14
N LEU A 533 33.11 46.73 5.01
CA LEU A 533 32.10 47.34 4.15
C LEU A 533 32.32 47.01 2.66
N LYS A 534 33.57 47.00 2.20
CA LYS A 534 33.91 46.63 0.82
C LYS A 534 33.66 45.15 0.56
N THR A 535 33.99 44.29 1.52
CA THR A 535 33.71 42.85 1.47
C THR A 535 32.20 42.60 1.40
N LEU A 536 31.42 43.27 2.25
CA LEU A 536 29.97 43.21 2.27
C LEU A 536 29.36 43.69 0.95
N THR A 537 29.86 44.80 0.39
CA THR A 537 29.42 45.34 -0.92
C THR A 537 29.70 44.36 -2.06
N ASN A 538 30.86 43.71 -2.06
CA ASN A 538 31.24 42.72 -3.07
C ASN A 538 30.36 41.47 -3.02
N MET A 539 29.93 41.03 -1.84
CA MET A 539 28.99 39.90 -1.68
C MET A 539 27.63 40.17 -2.32
N PHE A 540 27.23 41.44 -2.48
CA PHE A 540 25.98 41.81 -3.12
C PHE A 540 26.07 42.03 -4.63
N ASN A 541 27.26 41.90 -5.23
CA ASN A 541 27.45 42.01 -6.67
C ASN A 541 26.95 40.73 -7.37
N THR A 542 25.67 40.74 -7.74
CA THR A 542 25.00 39.62 -8.40
C THR A 542 25.45 39.36 -9.83
N LYS A 543 26.29 40.22 -10.43
CA LYS A 543 26.83 39.96 -11.77
C LYS A 543 27.84 38.81 -11.80
N THR A 544 28.40 38.42 -10.65
CA THR A 544 29.49 37.43 -10.56
C THR A 544 29.13 36.11 -9.87
N ILE A 545 28.08 36.06 -9.02
CA ILE A 545 27.88 34.92 -8.09
C ILE A 545 26.51 34.23 -8.26
N GLY A 546 25.51 34.90 -8.85
CA GLY A 546 24.19 34.31 -9.12
C GLY A 546 23.30 34.06 -7.89
N TYR A 547 23.86 33.87 -6.70
CA TYR A 547 23.14 33.78 -5.42
C TYR A 547 23.98 34.38 -4.27
N VAL A 548 23.32 34.73 -3.15
CA VAL A 548 23.98 35.24 -1.93
C VAL A 548 23.74 34.24 -0.81
N ASP A 549 24.81 33.73 -0.19
CA ASP A 549 24.72 32.84 0.97
C ASP A 549 24.24 33.63 2.22
N PRO A 550 23.05 33.31 2.77
CA PRO A 550 22.49 34.04 3.90
C PRO A 550 23.29 33.87 5.20
N TYR A 551 23.97 32.74 5.39
CA TYR A 551 24.76 32.47 6.59
C TYR A 551 26.03 33.32 6.60
N GLN A 552 26.76 33.33 5.48
CA GLN A 552 27.95 34.18 5.33
C GLN A 552 27.58 35.66 5.44
N LEU A 553 26.43 36.06 4.87
CA LEU A 553 25.95 37.42 4.98
C LEU A 553 25.61 37.80 6.43
N GLY A 554 24.86 36.96 7.14
CA GLY A 554 24.52 37.17 8.54
C GLY A 554 25.76 37.26 9.43
N GLN A 555 26.75 36.40 9.19
CA GLN A 555 28.02 36.43 9.93
C GLN A 555 28.79 37.72 9.68
N GLN A 556 28.96 38.13 8.42
CA GLN A 556 29.67 39.37 8.06
C GLN A 556 28.95 40.62 8.57
N LEU A 557 27.61 40.62 8.55
CA LEU A 557 26.80 41.69 9.13
C LEU A 557 27.01 41.76 10.64
N ASN A 558 26.96 40.62 11.33
CA ASN A 558 27.17 40.54 12.77
C ASN A 558 28.59 40.98 13.16
N THR A 559 29.61 40.54 12.43
CA THR A 559 31.00 40.99 12.65
C THR A 559 31.15 42.49 12.44
N SER A 560 30.50 43.05 11.41
CA SER A 560 30.54 44.50 11.14
C SER A 560 29.84 45.31 12.24
N ILE A 561 28.67 44.86 12.71
CA ILE A 561 27.94 45.46 13.83
C ILE A 561 28.75 45.37 15.12
N ALA A 562 29.33 44.21 15.43
CA ALA A 562 30.14 43.99 16.62
C ALA A 562 31.43 44.85 16.60
N THR A 563 32.08 44.97 15.45
CA THR A 563 33.25 45.85 15.27
C THR A 563 32.87 47.30 15.52
N TYR A 564 31.73 47.75 14.96
CA TYR A 564 31.21 49.10 15.17
C TYR A 564 30.82 49.35 16.64
N LEU A 565 30.13 48.43 17.31
CA LEU A 565 29.77 48.54 18.72
C LEU A 565 31.00 48.61 19.62
N ASN A 566 32.02 47.80 19.37
CA ASN A 566 33.21 47.73 20.22
C ASN A 566 34.16 48.93 20.05
N GLN A 567 34.06 49.67 18.95
CA GLN A 567 35.06 50.66 18.56
C GLN A 567 34.47 52.04 18.22
N SER A 568 33.15 52.22 18.27
CA SER A 568 32.50 53.51 18.01
C SER A 568 32.61 54.47 19.19
N VAL A 569 32.77 55.75 18.87
CA VAL A 569 32.90 56.87 19.81
C VAL A 569 31.70 56.99 20.76
N THR A 570 30.50 56.64 20.29
CA THR A 570 29.26 56.67 21.07
C THR A 570 29.23 55.61 22.18
N VAL A 571 29.99 54.52 22.04
CA VAL A 571 29.99 53.38 22.99
C VAL A 571 31.23 53.38 23.88
N THR A 572 32.41 53.73 23.36
CA THR A 572 33.67 53.72 24.14
C THR A 572 33.85 54.94 25.05
N GLY A 573 33.14 56.04 24.77
CA GLY A 573 33.23 57.30 25.52
C GLY A 573 34.56 58.04 25.32
N PHE A 574 34.52 59.38 25.45
CA PHE A 574 35.70 60.24 25.29
C PHE A 574 36.15 60.81 26.64
N ASN A 575 37.41 60.56 27.01
CA ASN A 575 38.00 61.18 28.21
C ASN A 575 38.57 62.56 27.85
N ARG A 576 37.95 63.61 28.39
CA ARG A 576 38.29 65.00 28.08
C ARG A 576 39.68 65.41 28.59
N SER A 577 40.14 64.79 29.68
CA SER A 577 41.39 65.14 30.37
C SER A 577 42.61 64.53 29.67
N SER A 578 42.52 63.27 29.24
CA SER A 578 43.60 62.58 28.52
C SER A 578 43.57 62.77 27.01
N ARG A 579 42.48 63.34 26.47
CA ARG A 579 42.19 63.41 25.01
C ARG A 579 42.30 62.03 24.33
N ALA A 580 41.98 60.96 25.06
CA ALA A 580 42.10 59.58 24.60
C ALA A 580 40.81 58.80 24.86
N TYR A 581 40.58 57.74 24.09
CA TYR A 581 39.43 56.84 24.25
C TYR A 581 39.67 55.82 25.35
N VAL A 582 38.59 55.45 26.05
CA VAL A 582 38.62 54.36 27.02
C VAL A 582 38.28 53.07 26.28
N PRO A 583 39.13 52.03 26.31
CA PRO A 583 38.82 50.75 25.67
C PRO A 583 37.54 50.15 26.25
N ALA A 584 36.75 49.46 25.42
CA ALA A 584 35.57 48.73 25.87
C ALA A 584 35.95 47.75 27.00
N GLY A 585 35.38 47.95 28.20
CA GLY A 585 35.60 47.09 29.38
C GLY A 585 36.56 47.64 30.46
N ALA A 586 37.14 48.83 30.29
CA ALA A 586 37.89 49.49 31.37
C ALA A 586 36.97 50.31 32.30
N ALA A 587 37.34 50.44 33.58
CA ALA A 587 36.55 51.22 34.55
C ALA A 587 36.53 52.71 34.18
N TYR A 588 35.34 53.30 34.10
CA TYR A 588 35.13 54.69 33.71
C TYR A 588 35.46 55.63 34.89
N PRO A 589 36.45 56.53 34.77
CA PRO A 589 36.64 57.60 35.76
C PRO A 589 35.57 58.69 35.58
N ASP A 590 35.14 59.34 36.67
CA ASP A 590 34.03 60.31 36.82
C ASP A 590 34.05 61.58 35.91
N THR A 591 34.92 61.65 34.91
CA THR A 591 35.10 62.81 34.01
C THR A 591 34.74 62.52 32.55
N THR A 592 34.11 61.38 32.26
CA THR A 592 33.65 61.00 30.92
C THR A 592 32.31 61.64 30.55
N ILE A 593 32.20 62.17 29.31
CA ILE A 593 30.91 62.49 28.71
C ILE A 593 30.50 61.30 27.83
N GLN A 594 29.37 60.68 28.14
CA GLN A 594 28.67 59.88 27.15
C GLN A 594 27.92 60.83 26.24
N VAL A 595 28.26 60.84 24.94
CA VAL A 595 27.41 61.52 23.96
C VAL A 595 26.15 60.68 23.85
N GLN A 596 25.08 61.11 24.53
CA GLN A 596 23.79 60.44 24.39
C GLN A 596 23.31 60.57 22.94
N PRO A 597 22.71 59.53 22.33
CA PRO A 597 22.46 59.50 20.89
C PRO A 597 21.39 60.48 20.37
N ASN A 598 20.90 61.46 21.14
CA ASN A 598 19.76 62.32 20.77
C ASN A 598 19.89 63.78 21.29
N GLN A 599 21.04 64.45 21.11
CA GLN A 599 21.08 65.91 21.04
C GLN A 599 21.78 66.39 19.78
#